data_AF-A0A968TGM4-F1
#
_entry.id   AF-A0A968TGM4-F1
#
_cell.length_a   1.000
_cell.length_b   1.000
_cell.length_c   1.000
_cell.angle_alpha   90.00
_cell.angle_beta   90.00
_cell.angle_gamma   90.00
#
_symmetry.space_group_name_H-M   'P 1'
#
loop_
_entity.id
_entity.type
_entity.pdbx_description
1 polymer ?
#
loop_
_entity_poly.entity_id
_entity_poly.type
_entity_poly.pdbx_seq_one_letter_code
_entity_poly.pdbx_strand_id
1 'polypeptide(L)'
;MRSLKSSPKGLRQIREARESRELAIDREEWLEEASNFIPPVKNGKNVVPATVSIGTWKRFLQGKPVKPPYFKAFCQVLQLNWEEVVETEDEVESAKDEDKSSTIYDWDGAPNIPIFSERSKELHTLKQWLTTINVAW
;
A
#
# COMPACT_ATOMS: atom_id res chain seq x y z
N MET A 1 -1.77 22.03 10.15
CA MET A 1 -1.27 20.83 10.86
C MET A 1 -0.21 20.19 9.99
N ARG A 2 0.92 19.80 10.57
CA ARG A 2 1.92 18.99 9.84
C ARG A 2 1.33 17.60 9.56
N SER A 3 1.67 17.04 8.40
CA SER A 3 1.35 15.65 8.06
C SER A 3 2.22 14.70 8.87
N LEU A 4 1.67 13.52 9.20
CA LEU A 4 2.40 12.44 9.86
C LEU A 4 2.89 11.44 8.81
N LYS A 5 4.05 10.87 9.07
CA LYS A 5 4.69 9.83 8.26
C LYS A 5 5.09 8.69 9.20
N SER A 6 4.99 7.46 8.72
CA SER A 6 5.44 6.30 9.50
C SER A 6 6.96 6.19 9.46
N SER A 7 7.56 5.80 10.58
CA SER A 7 8.97 5.40 10.64
C SER A 7 9.20 4.13 9.81
N PRO A 8 10.45 3.83 9.41
CA PRO A 8 10.77 2.55 8.76
C PRO A 8 10.35 1.33 9.59
N LYS A 9 10.47 1.44 10.93
CA LYS A 9 9.99 0.40 11.87
C LYS A 9 8.47 0.35 11.91
N GLY A 10 7.80 1.49 11.99
CA GLY A 10 6.35 1.61 12.00
C GLY A 10 5.71 1.05 10.73
N LEU A 11 6.35 1.22 9.57
CA LEU A 11 5.91 0.61 8.32
C LEU A 11 5.86 -0.92 8.38
N ARG A 12 6.86 -1.55 9.02
CA ARG A 12 6.88 -3.01 9.20
C ARG A 12 5.73 -3.46 10.09
N GLN A 13 5.49 -2.74 11.20
CA GLN A 13 4.36 -3.01 12.10
C GLN A 13 3.00 -2.87 11.38
N ILE A 14 2.84 -1.82 10.58
CA ILE A 14 1.62 -1.62 9.75
C ILE A 14 1.42 -2.81 8.81
N ARG A 15 2.48 -3.28 8.15
CA ARG A 15 2.41 -4.41 7.21
C ARG A 15 2.01 -5.70 7.93
N GLU A 16 2.66 -6.03 9.04
CA GLU A 16 2.36 -7.22 9.85
C GLU A 16 0.92 -7.19 10.38
N ALA A 17 0.47 -6.07 10.95
CA ALA A 17 -0.88 -5.92 11.46
C ALA A 17 -1.94 -6.11 10.36
N ARG A 18 -1.68 -5.58 9.16
CA ARG A 18 -2.58 -5.76 8.00
C ARG A 18 -2.66 -7.22 7.57
N GLU A 19 -1.51 -7.89 7.45
CA GLU A 19 -1.44 -9.29 6.99
C GLU A 19 -2.16 -10.25 7.95
N SER A 20 -2.18 -9.94 9.25
CA SER A 20 -2.93 -10.72 10.24
C SER A 20 -4.45 -10.76 10.03
N ARG A 21 -5.03 -9.80 9.29
CA ARG A 21 -6.48 -9.70 9.08
C ARG A 21 -6.97 -10.43 7.81
N GLU A 22 -6.08 -11.04 7.03
CA GLU A 22 -6.38 -11.76 5.76
C GLU A 22 -7.32 -11.00 4.80
N LEU A 23 -7.35 -9.67 4.89
CA LEU A 23 -8.24 -8.80 4.11
C LEU A 23 -7.46 -8.11 3.00
N ALA A 24 -8.01 -8.10 1.78
CA ALA A 24 -7.39 -7.44 0.64
C ALA A 24 -7.22 -5.93 0.87
N ILE A 25 -6.17 -5.34 0.29
CA ILE A 25 -5.78 -3.93 0.52
C ILE A 25 -6.84 -2.94 0.04
N ASP A 26 -7.58 -3.31 -1.00
CA ASP A 26 -8.57 -2.49 -1.70
C ASP A 26 -10.01 -2.71 -1.23
N ARG A 27 -10.21 -3.53 -0.20
CA ARG A 27 -11.52 -3.70 0.45
C ARG A 27 -11.97 -2.40 1.13
N GLU A 28 -13.22 -2.04 0.90
CA GLU A 28 -13.86 -0.85 1.48
C GLU A 28 -13.98 -0.95 3.02
N GLU A 29 -14.01 -2.16 3.56
CA GLU A 29 -14.09 -2.46 5.00
C GLU A 29 -13.03 -1.69 5.83
N TRP A 30 -11.82 -1.51 5.29
CA TRP A 30 -10.77 -0.70 5.92
C TRP A 30 -11.17 0.78 6.08
N LEU A 31 -11.87 1.32 5.09
CA LEU A 31 -12.29 2.72 5.03
C LEU A 31 -13.53 2.95 5.88
N GLU A 32 -14.47 2.01 5.88
CA GLU A 32 -15.65 2.02 6.74
C GLU A 32 -15.24 2.00 8.22
N GLU A 33 -14.35 1.09 8.62
CA GLU A 33 -13.84 1.04 9.99
C GLU A 33 -13.11 2.33 10.36
N ALA A 34 -12.25 2.85 9.47
CA ALA A 34 -11.53 4.09 9.71
C ALA A 34 -12.48 5.28 9.90
N SER A 35 -13.59 5.32 9.16
CA SER A 35 -14.59 6.40 9.25
C SER A 35 -15.19 6.56 10.65
N ASN A 36 -15.30 5.45 11.41
CA ASN A 36 -15.81 5.46 12.77
C ASN A 36 -14.88 6.19 13.77
N PHE A 37 -13.59 6.30 13.44
CA PHE A 37 -12.59 6.93 14.29
C PHE A 37 -12.30 8.38 13.93
N ILE A 38 -12.80 8.87 12.80
CA ILE A 38 -12.50 10.23 12.32
C ILE A 38 -13.59 11.18 12.82
N PRO A 39 -13.21 12.32 13.43
CA PRO A 39 -14.19 13.30 13.88
C PRO A 39 -14.98 13.86 12.70
N PRO A 40 -16.31 14.05 12.87
CA PRO A 40 -17.16 14.52 11.78
C PRO A 40 -16.79 15.93 11.33
N VAL A 41 -17.03 16.21 10.04
CA VAL A 41 -16.60 17.45 9.38
C VAL A 41 -17.80 18.37 9.19
N LYS A 42 -17.59 19.68 9.35
CA LYS A 42 -18.62 20.69 9.06
C LYS A 42 -18.67 20.95 7.55
N ASN A 43 -19.85 20.81 6.97
CA ASN A 43 -20.16 21.21 5.60
C ASN A 43 -21.25 22.29 5.63
N GLY A 44 -20.84 23.57 5.59
CA GLY A 44 -21.75 24.70 5.81
C GLY A 44 -22.36 24.67 7.21
N LYS A 45 -23.69 24.56 7.29
CA LYS A 45 -24.44 24.45 8.56
C LYS A 45 -24.61 23.01 9.05
N ASN A 46 -24.23 22.03 8.23
CA ASN A 46 -24.43 20.61 8.53
C ASN A 46 -23.15 19.98 9.06
N VAL A 47 -23.29 18.97 9.92
CA VAL A 47 -22.20 18.11 10.37
C VAL A 47 -22.35 16.77 9.68
N VAL A 48 -21.36 16.38 8.88
CA VAL A 48 -21.37 15.13 8.11
C VAL A 48 -20.31 14.17 8.64
N PRO A 49 -20.54 12.85 8.59
CA PRO A 49 -19.51 11.85 8.88
C PRO A 49 -18.27 12.10 8.01
N ALA A 50 -17.10 11.98 8.62
CA ALA A 50 -15.86 12.11 7.90
C ALA A 50 -15.57 10.81 7.15
N THR A 51 -15.22 10.92 5.87
CA THR A 51 -14.83 9.76 5.05
C THR A 51 -13.36 9.84 4.67
N VAL A 52 -12.79 8.69 4.36
CA VAL A 52 -11.44 8.54 3.81
C VAL A 52 -11.50 7.90 2.45
N SER A 53 -10.59 8.29 1.57
CA SER A 53 -10.46 7.68 0.26
C SER A 53 -9.46 6.54 0.26
N ILE A 54 -9.66 5.58 -0.63
CA ILE A 54 -8.69 4.49 -0.86
C ILE A 54 -7.28 5.00 -1.19
N GLY A 55 -7.19 6.15 -1.86
CA GLY A 55 -5.91 6.79 -2.15
C GLY A 55 -5.17 7.25 -0.89
N THR A 56 -5.90 7.69 0.14
CA THR A 56 -5.32 8.09 1.44
C THR A 56 -4.84 6.87 2.22
N TRP A 57 -5.62 5.79 2.19
CA TRP A 57 -5.23 4.49 2.76
C TRP A 57 -3.96 3.93 2.11
N LYS A 58 -3.89 3.89 0.78
CA LYS A 58 -2.69 3.43 0.06
C LYS A 58 -1.46 4.29 0.37
N ARG A 59 -1.62 5.61 0.54
CA ARG A 59 -0.53 6.50 0.96
C ARG A 59 -0.04 6.14 2.37
N PHE A 60 -0.94 5.88 3.30
CA PHE A 60 -0.60 5.44 4.65
C PHE A 60 0.22 4.13 4.64
N LEU A 61 -0.23 3.13 3.89
CA LEU A 61 0.48 1.85 3.74
C LEU A 61 1.86 1.98 3.08
N GLN A 62 2.04 2.98 2.22
CA GLN A 62 3.33 3.31 1.59
C GLN A 62 4.24 4.15 2.49
N GLY A 63 3.79 4.54 3.68
CA GLY A 63 4.53 5.43 4.58
C GLY A 63 4.70 6.83 4.00
N LYS A 64 3.79 7.26 3.12
CA LYS A 64 3.76 8.63 2.63
C LYS A 64 3.06 9.54 3.66
N PRO A 65 3.35 10.85 3.66
CA PRO A 65 2.71 11.75 4.60
C PRO A 65 1.19 11.81 4.46
N VAL A 66 0.48 11.63 5.57
CA VAL A 66 -0.99 11.66 5.68
C VAL A 66 -1.41 12.64 6.78
N LYS A 67 -2.62 13.21 6.69
CA LYS A 67 -3.10 14.14 7.74
C LYS A 67 -3.26 13.38 9.07
N PRO A 68 -2.94 14.01 10.22
CA PRO A 68 -3.02 13.39 11.53
C PRO A 68 -4.31 12.62 11.86
N PRO A 69 -5.54 13.16 11.62
CA PRO A 69 -6.76 12.44 11.98
C PRO A 69 -6.91 11.11 11.23
N TYR A 70 -6.52 11.07 9.95
CA TYR A 70 -6.59 9.84 9.15
C TYR A 70 -5.50 8.85 9.56
N PHE A 71 -4.28 9.34 9.83
CA PHE A 71 -3.18 8.49 10.29
C PHE A 71 -3.56 7.78 11.59
N LYS A 72 -4.09 8.51 12.57
CA LYS A 72 -4.52 7.95 13.86
C LYS A 72 -5.66 6.96 13.68
N ALA A 73 -6.66 7.28 12.86
CA ALA A 73 -7.77 6.37 12.57
C ALA A 73 -7.27 5.05 11.96
N PHE A 74 -6.35 5.10 10.99
CA PHE A 74 -5.78 3.90 10.39
C PHE A 74 -4.96 3.06 11.38
N CYS A 75 -4.19 3.71 12.27
CA CYS A 75 -3.52 3.00 13.36
C CYS A 75 -4.54 2.31 14.29
N GLN A 76 -5.66 2.95 14.63
CA GLN A 76 -6.71 2.34 15.44
C GLN A 76 -7.38 1.13 14.77
N VAL A 77 -7.63 1.21 13.46
CA VAL A 77 -8.15 0.09 12.66
C VAL A 77 -7.20 -1.12 12.66
N LEU A 78 -5.89 -0.84 12.67
CA LEU A 78 -4.83 -1.86 12.76
C LEU A 78 -4.47 -2.22 14.22
N GLN A 79 -5.15 -1.64 15.21
CA GLN A 79 -4.87 -1.82 16.64
C GLN A 79 -3.43 -1.49 17.03
N LEU A 80 -2.84 -0.50 16.35
CA LEU A 80 -1.50 0.01 16.59
C LEU A 80 -1.53 1.34 17.35
N ASN A 81 -0.54 1.55 18.21
CA ASN A 81 -0.32 2.86 18.82
C ASN A 81 0.36 3.81 17.81
N TRP A 82 -0.32 4.89 17.44
CA TRP A 82 0.17 5.81 16.40
C TRP A 82 1.49 6.50 16.79
N GLU A 83 1.77 6.66 18.09
CA GLU A 83 3.00 7.30 18.60
C GLU A 83 4.25 6.42 18.42
N GLU A 84 4.07 5.10 18.39
CA GLU A 84 5.17 4.14 18.18
C GLU A 84 5.46 3.92 16.69
N VAL A 85 4.49 4.25 15.84
CA VAL A 85 4.54 4.03 14.39
C VAL A 85 5.02 5.27 13.65
N VAL A 86 4.81 6.47 14.19
CA VAL A 86 5.19 7.74 13.57
C VAL A 86 6.70 7.96 13.61
N GLU A 87 7.24 8.57 12.55
CA GLU A 87 8.64 9.00 12.47
C GLU A 87 8.91 10.11 13.49
N THR A 88 9.95 9.93 14.31
CA THR A 88 10.38 10.92 15.31
C THR A 88 11.44 11.86 14.74
N GLU A 89 11.64 13.00 15.41
CA GLU A 89 12.63 14.01 14.98
C GLU A 89 14.08 13.47 14.96
N ASP A 90 14.37 12.44 15.75
CA ASP A 90 15.69 11.78 15.77
C ASP A 90 15.96 10.94 14.50
N GLU A 91 14.92 10.41 13.85
CA GLU A 91 15.05 9.59 12.64
C GLU A 91 15.20 10.43 11.36
N VAL A 92 14.60 11.63 11.32
CA VAL A 92 14.70 12.55 10.17
C VAL A 92 16.07 13.20 10.01
N GLU A 93 16.91 13.23 11.04
CA GLU A 93 18.29 13.70 10.91
C GLU A 93 19.20 12.66 10.25
N SER A 94 18.95 11.37 10.51
CA SER A 94 19.71 10.26 9.93
C SER A 94 19.36 9.98 8.46
N ALA A 95 18.19 10.41 7.99
CA ALA A 95 17.69 10.13 6.64
C ALA A 95 18.09 11.19 5.58
N LYS A 96 18.77 12.29 5.96
CA LYS A 96 19.12 13.38 5.03
C LYS A 96 20.20 13.02 4.00
N ASP A 97 20.88 11.89 4.16
CA ASP A 97 21.96 11.45 3.26
C ASP A 97 21.53 10.45 2.16
N GLU A 98 20.28 9.97 2.16
CA GLU A 98 19.81 8.94 1.22
C GLU A 98 18.77 9.42 0.18
N ASP A 99 18.67 10.74 -0.08
CA ASP A 99 17.73 11.30 -1.07
C ASP A 99 18.19 11.16 -2.54
N LYS A 100 18.84 10.03 -2.89
CA LYS A 100 19.01 9.61 -4.29
C LYS A 100 18.94 8.10 -4.39
N SER A 101 17.94 7.64 -5.14
CA SER A 101 17.78 6.27 -5.62
C SER A 101 17.23 5.28 -4.61
N SER A 102 15.90 5.20 -4.55
CA SER A 102 15.25 3.95 -4.96
C SER A 102 13.75 4.15 -5.05
N THR A 103 13.27 4.19 -6.28
CA THR A 103 11.91 3.79 -6.60
C THR A 103 11.82 2.29 -6.28
N ILE A 104 11.67 1.95 -5.00
CA ILE A 104 11.37 0.58 -4.58
C ILE A 104 9.94 0.31 -5.04
N TYR A 105 9.81 -0.13 -6.28
CA TYR A 105 8.61 -0.82 -6.71
C TYR A 105 8.56 -2.14 -5.95
N ASP A 106 7.54 -2.29 -5.11
CA ASP A 106 7.21 -3.51 -4.39
C ASP A 106 6.74 -4.57 -5.40
N TRP A 107 7.67 -5.41 -5.87
CA TRP A 107 7.37 -6.58 -6.71
C TRP A 107 6.90 -7.78 -5.88
N ASP A 108 6.86 -7.68 -4.55
CA ASP A 108 6.54 -8.78 -3.63
C ASP A 108 5.02 -8.99 -3.46
N GLY A 109 4.21 -8.09 -4.02
CA GLY A 109 2.76 -8.24 -4.15
C GLY A 109 2.31 -8.98 -5.41
N ALA A 110 3.22 -9.52 -6.22
CA ALA A 110 2.84 -10.35 -7.34
C ALA A 110 2.22 -11.65 -6.80
N PRO A 111 1.03 -12.07 -7.25
CA PRO A 111 0.51 -13.38 -6.89
C PRO A 111 1.57 -14.42 -7.27
N ASN A 112 1.91 -15.33 -6.36
CA ASN A 112 2.75 -16.49 -6.66
C ASN A 112 1.92 -17.43 -7.54
N ILE A 113 1.85 -17.11 -8.84
CA ILE A 113 1.14 -17.90 -9.84
C ILE A 113 2.12 -18.92 -10.39
N PRO A 114 2.01 -20.22 -10.04
CA PRO A 114 2.65 -21.29 -10.81
C PRO A 114 1.95 -21.55 -12.16
N ILE A 115 1.00 -20.69 -12.56
CA ILE A 115 0.02 -20.96 -13.64
C ILE A 115 0.30 -20.12 -14.89
N PHE A 116 1.56 -19.81 -15.20
CA PHE A 116 1.89 -19.28 -16.53
C PHE A 116 2.20 -20.41 -17.51
N SER A 117 1.32 -21.42 -17.58
CA SER A 117 1.45 -22.61 -18.42
C SER A 117 0.55 -22.60 -19.66
N GLU A 118 -0.07 -21.47 -20.01
CA GLU A 118 -0.94 -21.39 -21.20
C GLU A 118 -0.20 -21.01 -22.48
N ARG A 119 0.98 -20.36 -22.40
CA ARG A 119 1.79 -20.03 -23.60
C ARG A 119 2.60 -21.19 -24.17
N SER A 120 2.56 -22.37 -23.56
CA SER A 120 3.24 -23.56 -24.09
C SER A 120 2.72 -23.93 -25.49
N LYS A 121 1.43 -23.69 -25.76
CA LYS A 121 0.83 -23.91 -27.09
C LYS A 121 1.38 -22.93 -28.13
N GLU A 122 1.41 -21.63 -27.81
CA GLU A 122 1.95 -20.60 -28.69
C GLU A 122 3.44 -20.81 -28.99
N LEU A 123 4.22 -21.19 -27.98
CA LEU A 123 5.65 -21.51 -28.13
C LEU A 123 5.86 -22.74 -29.03
N HIS A 124 5.00 -23.75 -28.90
CA HIS A 124 5.03 -24.93 -29.77
C HIS A 124 4.71 -24.55 -31.23
N THR A 125 3.68 -23.76 -31.46
CA THR A 125 3.32 -23.25 -32.79
C THR A 125 4.47 -22.46 -33.42
N LEU A 126 5.11 -21.59 -32.65
CA LEU A 126 6.22 -20.76 -33.13
C LEU A 126 7.45 -21.61 -33.48
N LYS A 127 7.78 -22.61 -32.66
CA LYS A 127 8.82 -23.60 -32.98
C LYS A 127 8.53 -24.34 -34.28
N GLN A 128 7.27 -24.76 -34.48
CA GLN A 128 6.86 -25.51 -35.66
C GLN A 128 6.95 -24.65 -36.94
N TRP A 129 6.63 -23.36 -36.86
CA TRP A 129 6.81 -22.42 -37.96
C TRP A 129 8.28 -22.21 -38.30
N LEU A 130 9.14 -22.05 -37.28
CA LEU A 130 10.57 -21.83 -37.47
C LEU A 130 11.26 -23.03 -38.14
N THR A 131 10.86 -24.26 -37.78
CA THR A 131 11.34 -25.46 -38.47
C THR A 131 10.78 -25.57 -39.89
N THR A 132 9.53 -25.19 -40.13
CA THR A 132 8.91 -25.29 -41.47
C THR A 132 9.53 -24.30 -42.46
N ILE A 133 9.89 -23.09 -42.02
CA ILE A 133 10.52 -22.07 -42.87
C ILE A 133 11.93 -22.51 -43.32
N ASN A 134 12.63 -23.30 -42.51
CA ASN A 134 14.00 -23.73 -42.80
C ASN A 134 14.10 -24.94 -43.77
N VAL A 135 12.97 -25.44 -44.29
CA VAL A 135 12.92 -26.57 -45.25
C VAL A 135 12.35 -26.14 -46.62
N ALA A 136 12.02 -24.86 -46.78
CA ALA A 136 11.40 -24.31 -47.99
C ALA A 136 12.35 -23.37 -48.77
N TRP A 137 13.64 -23.73 -48.87
CA TRP A 137 14.61 -23.15 -49.81
C TRP A 137 15.36 -24.26 -50.53
#